data_AF-A0A6V7LM87-F1
#
_entry.id   AF-A0A6V7LM87-F1
#
_cell.length_a   1.000
_cell.length_b   1.000
_cell.length_c   1.000
_cell.angle_alpha   90.00
_cell.angle_beta   90.00
_cell.angle_gamma   90.00
#
_symmetry.space_group_name_H-M   'P 1'
#
loop_
_entity.id
_entity.type
_entity.pdbx_description
1 polymer ?
#
loop_
_entity_poly.entity_id
_entity_poly.type
_entity_poly.pdbx_seq_one_letter_code
_entity_poly.pdbx_strand_id
1 'polypeptide(L)' 'LSYSLGPVYGHDVKGSAYCEFYNETMCTESQQGCSGQEECAPHEPGKRNHCYVLWQVDKVTKKSTIKLK' A
#
# COMPACT_ATOMS: atom_id res chain seq x y z
N LEU A 1 32.52 36.59 0.84
CA LEU A 1 31.57 35.66 1.49
C LEU A 1 30.36 35.51 0.58
N SER A 2 30.37 34.52 -0.30
CA SER A 2 29.28 34.23 -1.23
C SER A 2 28.77 32.82 -0.92
N TYR A 3 27.61 32.75 -0.27
CA TYR A 3 26.92 31.48 -0.03
C TYR A 3 26.00 31.22 -1.22
N SER A 4 26.37 30.24 -2.05
CA SER A 4 25.51 29.73 -3.11
C SER A 4 24.42 28.87 -2.47
N LEU A 5 23.17 29.33 -2.50
CA LEU A 5 22.00 28.50 -2.20
C LEU A 5 21.82 27.51 -3.36
N GLY A 6 22.40 26.31 -3.23
CA GLY A 6 22.17 25.21 -4.16
C GLY A 6 20.71 24.77 -4.14
N PRO A 7 20.13 24.30 -5.26
CA PRO A 7 18.76 23.82 -5.30
C PRO A 7 18.62 22.60 -4.36
N VAL A 8 17.68 22.69 -3.43
CA VAL A 8 17.25 21.55 -2.62
C VAL A 8 16.51 20.61 -3.57
N TYR A 9 17.20 19.61 -4.10
CA TYR A 9 16.54 18.49 -4.77
C TYR A 9 15.75 17.74 -3.70
N GLY A 10 14.44 18.02 -3.62
CA GLY A 10 13.52 17.19 -2.87
C GLY A 10 13.70 15.74 -3.34
N HIS A 11 14.16 14.87 -2.46
CA HIS A 11 14.39 13.46 -2.78
C HIS A 11 13.12 12.90 -3.41
N ASP A 12 13.23 12.36 -4.63
CA ASP A 12 12.11 11.71 -5.29
C ASP A 12 11.74 10.45 -4.48
N VAL A 13 10.72 10.56 -3.63
CA VAL A 13 10.21 9.43 -2.85
C VAL A 13 9.54 8.47 -3.82
N LYS A 14 10.24 7.41 -4.22
CA LYS A 14 9.68 6.40 -5.12
C LYS A 14 8.40 5.79 -4.54
N GLY A 15 7.37 5.62 -5.38
CA GLY A 15 6.14 4.91 -5.03
C GLY A 15 6.37 3.39 -4.89
N SER A 16 5.38 2.68 -4.35
CA SER A 16 5.47 1.23 -4.20
C SER A 16 5.48 0.50 -5.54
N ALA A 17 6.44 -0.41 -5.72
CA ALA A 17 6.44 -1.36 -6.84
C ALA A 17 5.66 -2.63 -6.51
N TYR A 18 5.59 -3.00 -5.22
CA TYR A 18 4.87 -4.16 -4.73
C TYR A 18 4.09 -3.82 -3.46
N CYS A 19 2.94 -4.47 -3.29
CA CYS A 19 2.13 -4.41 -2.08
C CYS A 19 1.85 -5.80 -1.52
N GLU A 20 1.61 -5.88 -0.21
CA GLU A 20 1.07 -7.11 0.39
C GLU A 20 -0.37 -7.25 -0.10
N PHE A 21 -0.73 -8.42 -0.62
CA PHE A 21 -2.06 -8.73 -1.10
C PHE A 21 -2.80 -9.58 -0.09
N TYR A 22 -4.06 -9.23 0.20
CA TYR A 22 -4.97 -10.10 0.93
C TYR A 22 -6.41 -9.77 0.55
N ASN A 23 -7.23 -10.77 0.23
CA ASN A 23 -8.66 -10.56 -0.03
C ASN A 23 -9.52 -11.57 0.72
N GLU A 24 -10.26 -11.11 1.75
CA GLU A 24 -11.06 -11.98 2.63
C GLU A 24 -12.11 -12.79 1.85
N THR A 25 -12.73 -12.23 0.81
CA THR A 25 -13.79 -12.92 0.06
C THR A 25 -13.25 -14.08 -0.78
N MET A 26 -11.95 -14.07 -1.11
CA MET A 26 -11.31 -15.17 -1.82
C MET A 26 -10.96 -16.33 -0.88
N CYS A 27 -10.71 -16.04 0.40
CA CYS A 27 -10.35 -17.06 1.39
C CYS A 27 -11.50 -18.01 1.74
N THR A 28 -12.75 -17.65 1.45
CA THR A 28 -13.93 -18.50 1.75
C THR A 28 -14.11 -19.63 0.74
N GLU A 29 -13.61 -19.47 -0.48
CA GLU A 29 -13.76 -20.46 -1.55
C GLU A 29 -12.56 -21.43 -1.62
N SER A 30 -11.35 -20.93 -1.31
CA SER A 30 -10.17 -21.76 -1.03
C SER A 30 -9.11 -20.94 -0.28
N GLN A 31 -8.26 -21.57 0.53
CA GLN A 31 -7.13 -20.85 1.15
C GLN A 31 -6.00 -20.52 0.16
N GLN A 32 -6.07 -21.03 -1.07
CA GLN A 32 -5.06 -20.76 -2.09
C GLN A 32 -5.28 -19.37 -2.69
N GLY A 33 -4.22 -18.54 -2.70
CA GLY A 33 -4.21 -17.29 -3.45
C GLY A 33 -5.00 -16.14 -2.86
N CYS A 34 -5.54 -16.26 -1.64
CA CYS A 34 -6.21 -15.14 -0.96
C CYS A 34 -5.26 -14.24 -0.15
N SER A 35 -3.96 -14.56 -0.14
CA SER A 35 -2.88 -13.73 0.41
C SER A 35 -1.59 -13.89 -0.41
N GLY A 36 -0.74 -12.87 -0.42
CA GLY A 36 0.53 -12.91 -1.14
C GLY A 36 1.15 -11.52 -1.32
N GLN A 37 1.83 -11.34 -2.45
CA GLN A 37 2.37 -10.07 -2.89
C GLN A 37 1.82 -9.76 -4.29
N GLU A 38 1.42 -8.52 -4.50
CA GLU A 38 1.00 -8.02 -5.81
C GLU A 38 1.98 -6.97 -6.34
N GLU A 39 2.15 -6.93 -7.66
CA GLU A 39 2.90 -5.87 -8.35
C GLU A 39 1.95 -4.70 -8.63
N CYS A 40 2.36 -3.48 -8.27
CA CYS A 40 1.56 -2.30 -8.49
C CYS A 40 1.56 -1.93 -9.99
N ALA A 41 0.40 -1.49 -10.49
CA ALA A 41 0.29 -0.99 -11.86
C ALA A 41 1.22 0.21 -12.11
N PRO A 42 1.71 0.42 -13.35
CA PRO A 42 2.49 1.61 -13.68
C PRO A 42 1.73 2.90 -13.33
N HIS A 43 2.41 3.83 -12.66
CA HIS A 43 1.83 5.12 -12.29
C HIS A 43 2.05 6.17 -13.40
N GLU A 44 1.13 7.12 -13.50
CA GLU A 44 1.28 8.27 -14.39
C GLU A 44 2.43 9.21 -13.94
N PRO A 45 2.99 10.02 -14.85
CA PRO A 45 4.03 11.00 -14.50
C PRO A 45 3.61 11.92 -13.33
N GLY A 46 4.47 12.02 -12.32
CA GLY A 46 4.21 12.82 -11.12
C GLY A 46 3.25 12.19 -10.11
N LYS A 47 2.69 11.00 -10.38
CA LYS A 47 1.91 10.20 -9.42
C LYS A 47 2.76 9.06 -8.85
N ARG A 48 2.29 8.46 -7.75
CA ARG A 48 2.98 7.37 -7.05
C ARG A 48 1.96 6.36 -6.54
N ASN A 49 2.35 5.10 -6.55
CA ASN A 49 1.56 4.02 -5.96
C ASN A 49 1.74 3.99 -4.45
N HIS A 50 0.67 3.63 -3.75
CA HIS A 50 0.63 3.44 -2.31
C HIS A 50 -0.08 2.13 -2.00
N CYS A 51 0.41 1.41 -0.99
CA CYS A 51 -0.31 0.26 -0.45
C CYS A 51 -1.34 0.74 0.56
N TYR A 52 -2.46 0.04 0.66
CA TYR A 52 -3.51 0.33 1.62
C TYR A 52 -3.85 -0.92 2.43
N VAL A 53 -4.56 -0.73 3.52
CA VAL A 53 -5.15 -1.82 4.29
C VAL A 53 -6.57 -1.41 4.60
N LEU A 54 -7.52 -2.27 4.27
CA LEU A 54 -8.90 -2.15 4.72
C LEU A 54 -9.09 -3.08 5.91
N TRP A 55 -9.60 -2.55 7.02
CA TRP A 55 -9.98 -3.34 8.18
C TRP A 55 -11.35 -2.94 8.70
N GLN A 56 -12.00 -3.88 9.36
CA GLN A 56 -13.27 -3.68 10.05
C GLN A 56 -13.06 -3.86 11.55
N VAL A 57 -13.68 -2.98 12.34
CA VAL A 57 -13.71 -3.09 13.80
C VAL A 57 -15.06 -3.64 14.23
N ASP A 58 -15.06 -4.76 14.93
CA ASP A 58 -16.25 -5.27 15.61
C ASP A 58 -16.59 -4.37 16.81
N LYS A 59 -17.82 -3.85 16.86
CA LYS A 59 -18.20 -2.85 17.87
C LYS A 59 -18.29 -3.41 19.29
N VAL A 60 -18.54 -4.71 19.44
CA VAL A 60 -18.77 -5.38 20.74
C VAL A 60 -17.45 -5.86 21.32
N THR A 61 -16.72 -6.66 20.56
CA THR A 61 -15.44 -7.27 20.95
C THR A 61 -14.25 -6.33 20.78
N LYS A 62 -14.42 -5.21 20.07
CA LYS A 62 -13.35 -4.26 19.69
C LYS A 62 -12.24 -4.88 18.83
N LYS A 63 -12.44 -6.10 18.31
CA LYS A 63 -11.47 -6.79 17.46
C LYS A 63 -11.42 -6.11 16.09
N SER A 64 -10.21 -5.89 15.58
CA SER A 64 -9.98 -5.47 14.20
C SER A 64 -9.68 -6.69 13.34
N THR A 65 -10.35 -6.79 12.19
CA THR A 65 -10.14 -7.85 11.20
C THR A 65 -9.79 -7.21 9.86
N ILE A 66 -8.67 -7.62 9.27
CA ILE A 66 -8.26 -7.17 7.94
C ILE A 66 -9.22 -7.76 6.91
N LYS A 67 -9.64 -6.93 5.96
CA LYS A 67 -10.58 -7.29 4.89
C LYS A 67 -9.90 -7.29 3.54
N LEU A 68 -9.00 -6.33 3.31
CA LEU A 68 -8.27 -6.17 2.08
C LEU A 68 -6.87 -5.61 2.39
N LYS A 69 -5.87 -6.06 1.65
CA LYS A 69 -4.57 -5.40 1.49
C LYS A 69 -4.30 -5.27 0.01
#